data_AF-A0A9X4KK73-F1
#
_entry.id   AF-A0A9X4KK73-F1
#
_cell.length_a   1.000
_cell.length_b   1.000
_cell.length_c   1.000
_cell.angle_alpha   90.00
_cell.angle_beta   90.00
_cell.angle_gamma   90.00
#
_symmetry.space_group_name_H-M   'P 1'
#
loop_
_entity.id
_entity.type
_entity.pdbx_description
1 polymer ?
#
loop_
_entity_poly.entity_id
_entity_poly.type
_entity_poly.pdbx_seq_one_letter_code
_entity_poly.pdbx_strand_id
1 'polypeptide(L)'
;MAYSSRKLRLKGENQIPIPEGADHFYLAFNQSTAKGAYFEYWNRTVSKDVVVTNSEFAFNRRQGITVGGADNVLISNSTFHDMKGTAPQSGIDVEGGFEVNGYFNSNITIQNNDFYNNAAYDVILFDGKGAKVEGNHLGSKGVIGLAVSNPFSEAAITDNHFDGTRLVAENDATFLGNTMNNSYTTISGPNIKIDGMAFIDSTLSVSSKVAFGVEISNVNISVSKQVDAGFTIWGQPIRVRNMTITGEPALRSITGGAAGGSIFENLKVIGYNAKYGISLSPGKYTGCQFVSGDTGQFGSISLKLKGSYVFDGCSFESSEASATNLLAEQPDLDLTIRNSTFELLGNTQAVSVQAAKSVVLENNTITAEHLSSMKVELIKINDYWKRNEKHDVKKGCH
;
A
#
# COMPACT_ATOMS: atom_id res chain seq x y z
N MET A 1 -39.03 -23.39 -10.28
CA MET A 1 -38.74 -22.03 -9.77
C MET A 1 -37.78 -22.17 -8.61
N ALA A 2 -36.52 -21.77 -8.78
CA ALA A 2 -35.51 -21.81 -7.72
C ALA A 2 -35.58 -20.50 -6.93
N TYR A 3 -35.94 -20.58 -5.65
CA TYR A 3 -35.82 -19.44 -4.74
C TYR A 3 -34.37 -19.34 -4.26
N SER A 4 -33.61 -18.40 -4.84
CA SER A 4 -32.36 -17.91 -4.26
C SER A 4 -32.71 -16.93 -3.15
N SER A 5 -32.48 -17.30 -1.89
CA SER A 5 -32.52 -16.35 -0.78
C SER A 5 -31.11 -15.81 -0.52
N ARG A 6 -30.85 -14.60 -1.01
CA ARG A 6 -29.70 -13.81 -0.55
C ARG A 6 -30.01 -13.33 0.87
N LYS A 7 -29.29 -13.87 1.86
CA LYS A 7 -29.24 -13.31 3.21
C LYS A 7 -28.60 -11.92 3.14
N LEU A 8 -29.39 -10.87 3.30
CA LEU A 8 -28.91 -9.53 3.60
C LEU A 8 -28.84 -9.42 5.13
N ARG A 9 -27.64 -9.58 5.70
CA ARG A 9 -27.36 -9.23 7.11
C ARG A 9 -27.10 -7.71 7.16
N LEU A 10 -28.00 -6.97 7.79
CA LEU A 10 -27.68 -5.63 8.27
C LEU A 10 -26.76 -5.81 9.49
N LYS A 11 -25.48 -5.45 9.36
CA LYS A 11 -24.51 -5.46 10.48
C LYS A 11 -24.69 -4.21 11.31
N GLY A 12 -25.25 -4.35 12.50
CA GLY A 12 -25.17 -3.38 13.58
C GLY A 12 -24.49 -4.08 14.76
N GLU A 13 -23.17 -4.04 14.82
CA GLU A 13 -22.37 -4.70 15.85
C GLU A 13 -22.26 -3.76 17.06
N ASN A 14 -23.28 -3.77 17.91
CA ASN A 14 -23.29 -2.96 19.12
C ASN A 14 -23.18 -3.85 20.36
N GLN A 15 -22.17 -3.61 21.18
CA GLN A 15 -22.17 -4.09 22.55
C GLN A 15 -23.15 -3.25 23.35
N ILE A 16 -24.12 -3.90 23.98
CA ILE A 16 -25.09 -3.25 24.86
C ILE A 16 -24.84 -3.78 26.26
N PRO A 17 -24.44 -2.93 27.23
CA PRO A 17 -24.31 -3.38 28.61
C PRO A 17 -25.68 -3.81 29.12
N ILE A 18 -25.75 -5.02 29.68
CA ILE A 18 -26.95 -5.45 30.43
C ILE A 18 -26.89 -4.74 31.79
N PRO A 19 -27.93 -3.98 32.18
CA PRO A 19 -27.94 -3.28 33.46
C PRO A 19 -27.73 -4.24 34.63
N GLU A 20 -27.00 -3.79 35.65
CA GLU A 20 -26.78 -4.58 36.86
C GLU A 20 -28.12 -4.92 37.53
N GLY A 21 -28.30 -6.20 37.87
CA GLY A 21 -29.53 -6.71 38.47
C GLY A 21 -30.70 -6.93 37.49
N ALA A 22 -30.51 -6.71 36.18
CA ALA A 22 -31.54 -7.03 35.20
C ALA A 22 -31.76 -8.56 35.13
N ASP A 23 -32.98 -8.99 35.38
CA ASP A 23 -33.45 -10.37 35.18
C ASP A 23 -33.99 -10.59 33.75
N HIS A 24 -34.41 -9.53 33.07
CA HIS A 24 -34.84 -9.53 31.68
C HIS A 24 -34.47 -8.21 30.96
N PHE A 25 -34.40 -8.25 29.64
CA PHE A 25 -34.30 -7.06 28.79
C PHE A 25 -35.20 -7.19 27.56
N TYR A 26 -35.65 -6.05 27.03
CA TYR A 26 -36.42 -5.98 25.79
C TYR A 26 -35.58 -5.35 24.70
N LEU A 27 -35.48 -6.02 23.56
CA LEU A 27 -34.87 -5.46 22.36
C LEU A 27 -35.95 -4.79 21.51
N ALA A 28 -35.83 -3.48 21.35
CA ALA A 28 -36.72 -2.70 20.48
C ALA A 28 -36.01 -2.42 19.15
N PHE A 29 -36.56 -2.91 18.05
CA PHE A 29 -36.06 -2.66 16.70
C PHE A 29 -36.98 -1.67 15.99
N ASN A 30 -36.44 -0.54 15.56
CA ASN A 30 -37.19 0.44 14.78
C ASN A 30 -37.16 0.07 13.29
N GLN A 31 -37.99 -0.88 12.87
CA GLN A 31 -38.12 -1.30 11.48
C GLN A 31 -39.59 -1.51 11.10
N SER A 32 -39.96 -1.13 9.87
CA SER A 32 -41.33 -1.24 9.36
C SER A 32 -41.77 -2.68 9.06
N THR A 33 -40.84 -3.63 9.01
CA THR A 33 -41.11 -5.06 8.80
C THR A 33 -40.00 -5.92 9.40
N ALA A 34 -40.38 -7.07 9.99
CA ALA A 34 -39.45 -8.08 10.51
C ALA A 34 -39.11 -9.17 9.47
N LYS A 35 -39.58 -9.05 8.22
CA LYS A 35 -39.38 -10.07 7.19
C LYS A 35 -37.89 -10.20 6.86
N GLY A 36 -37.30 -11.35 7.20
CA GLY A 36 -35.89 -11.65 6.98
C GLY A 36 -34.96 -11.18 8.10
N ALA A 37 -35.50 -10.65 9.20
CA ALA A 37 -34.70 -10.30 10.37
C ALA A 37 -34.17 -11.58 11.05
N TYR A 38 -32.86 -11.61 11.30
CA TYR A 38 -32.20 -12.61 12.13
C TYR A 38 -31.49 -11.89 13.26
N PHE A 39 -31.70 -12.36 14.48
CA PHE A 39 -31.07 -11.81 15.66
C PHE A 39 -30.49 -12.95 16.49
N GLU A 40 -29.30 -12.72 17.00
CA GLU A 40 -28.58 -13.60 17.92
C GLU A 40 -28.03 -12.71 19.02
N TYR A 41 -28.19 -13.10 20.27
CA TYR A 41 -27.55 -12.45 21.39
C TYR A 41 -26.56 -13.39 22.06
N TRP A 42 -25.45 -12.83 22.48
CA TRP A 42 -24.43 -13.51 23.23
C TRP A 42 -24.28 -12.81 24.57
N ASN A 43 -24.44 -13.55 25.67
CA ASN A 43 -24.04 -13.09 26.99
C ASN A 43 -22.73 -13.80 27.33
N ARG A 44 -21.62 -13.12 27.07
CA ARG A 44 -20.26 -13.62 27.30
C ARG A 44 -19.55 -12.65 28.23
N THR A 45 -18.84 -13.19 29.21
CA THR A 45 -17.83 -12.44 29.96
C THR A 45 -16.50 -12.61 29.26
N VAL A 46 -15.81 -11.50 29.03
CA VAL A 46 -14.45 -11.47 28.48
C VAL A 46 -13.42 -11.44 29.61
N SER A 47 -12.20 -11.90 29.34
CA SER A 47 -11.08 -11.62 30.25
C SER A 47 -10.78 -10.12 30.23
N LYS A 48 -10.50 -9.52 31.38
CA LYS A 48 -10.21 -8.08 31.48
C LYS A 48 -8.89 -7.84 32.21
N ASP A 49 -8.20 -6.78 31.84
CA ASP A 49 -7.01 -6.28 32.53
C ASP A 49 -5.91 -7.36 32.64
N VAL A 50 -5.69 -8.08 31.52
CA VAL A 50 -4.72 -9.18 31.46
C VAL A 50 -3.36 -8.62 31.12
N VAL A 51 -2.34 -8.99 31.90
CA VAL A 51 -0.95 -8.57 31.67
C VAL A 51 -0.05 -9.79 31.51
N VAL A 52 0.68 -9.84 30.41
CA VAL A 52 1.77 -10.77 30.14
C VAL A 52 3.02 -9.96 29.84
N THR A 53 4.05 -10.08 30.68
CA THR A 53 5.29 -9.33 30.47
C THR A 53 6.52 -10.11 30.90
N ASN A 54 7.66 -9.84 30.27
CA ASN A 54 8.96 -10.45 30.62
C ASN A 54 8.94 -11.98 30.55
N SER A 55 8.29 -12.52 29.51
CA SER A 55 8.08 -13.95 29.33
C SER A 55 8.72 -14.47 28.05
N GLU A 56 8.94 -15.77 27.99
CA GLU A 56 9.37 -16.48 26.78
C GLU A 56 8.32 -17.52 26.39
N PHE A 57 7.91 -17.50 25.13
CA PHE A 57 7.04 -18.49 24.52
C PHE A 57 7.83 -19.15 23.39
N ALA A 58 8.16 -20.42 23.57
CA ALA A 58 9.05 -21.14 22.67
C ALA A 58 8.53 -22.53 22.34
N PHE A 59 8.82 -23.03 21.13
CA PHE A 59 8.57 -24.42 20.73
C PHE A 59 7.10 -24.89 20.88
N ASN A 60 6.13 -23.97 20.85
CA ASN A 60 4.73 -24.36 20.90
C ASN A 60 4.24 -24.88 19.56
N ARG A 61 3.33 -25.84 19.63
CA ARG A 61 2.80 -26.53 18.45
C ARG A 61 1.91 -25.64 17.57
N ARG A 62 1.20 -24.67 18.15
CA ARG A 62 0.17 -23.88 17.46
C ARG A 62 0.35 -22.37 17.60
N GLN A 63 0.36 -21.85 18.82
CA GLN A 63 0.46 -20.42 19.11
C GLN A 63 1.30 -20.23 20.39
N GLY A 64 1.98 -19.10 20.54
CA GLY A 64 2.52 -18.67 21.83
C GLY A 64 1.41 -18.17 22.75
N ILE A 65 0.65 -17.18 22.27
CA ILE A 65 -0.55 -16.65 22.95
C ILE A 65 -1.71 -16.60 21.97
N THR A 66 -2.89 -17.02 22.43
CA THR A 66 -4.17 -16.71 21.78
C THR A 66 -4.97 -15.78 22.68
N VAL A 67 -5.39 -14.64 22.14
CA VAL A 67 -6.34 -13.73 22.78
C VAL A 67 -7.73 -14.04 22.25
N GLY A 68 -8.48 -14.85 23.00
CA GLY A 68 -9.78 -15.41 22.58
C GLY A 68 -10.98 -14.85 23.34
N GLY A 69 -11.18 -13.53 23.30
CA GLY A 69 -12.23 -12.84 24.04
C GLY A 69 -11.70 -12.08 25.25
N ALA A 70 -11.02 -10.97 25.01
CA ALA A 70 -10.46 -10.14 26.05
C ALA A 70 -10.61 -8.65 25.78
N ASP A 71 -10.66 -7.87 26.84
CA ASP A 71 -10.63 -6.41 26.82
C ASP A 71 -9.47 -5.92 27.69
N ASN A 72 -8.71 -4.94 27.20
CA ASN A 72 -7.56 -4.37 27.90
C ASN A 72 -6.49 -5.43 28.24
N VAL A 73 -5.78 -5.90 27.21
CA VAL A 73 -4.67 -6.86 27.36
C VAL A 73 -3.36 -6.16 27.05
N LEU A 74 -2.34 -6.36 27.89
CA LEU A 74 -0.97 -5.95 27.64
C LEU A 74 -0.09 -7.18 27.47
N ILE A 75 0.56 -7.31 26.31
CA ILE A 75 1.61 -8.30 26.03
C ILE A 75 2.89 -7.54 25.72
N SER A 76 3.89 -7.58 26.60
CA SER A 76 5.08 -6.75 26.44
C SER A 76 6.40 -7.35 26.86
N ASN A 77 7.50 -6.82 26.33
CA ASN A 77 8.86 -7.18 26.76
C ASN A 77 9.09 -8.70 26.81
N SER A 78 8.52 -9.43 25.85
CA SER A 78 8.53 -10.90 25.81
C SER A 78 9.12 -11.39 24.49
N THR A 79 9.55 -12.65 24.48
CA THR A 79 10.14 -13.30 23.31
C THR A 79 9.23 -14.43 22.81
N PHE A 80 9.00 -14.48 21.50
CA PHE A 80 8.14 -15.48 20.85
C PHE A 80 8.89 -16.15 19.70
N HIS A 81 9.23 -17.43 19.84
CA HIS A 81 10.04 -18.09 18.83
C HIS A 81 9.79 -19.59 18.64
N ASP A 82 10.26 -20.09 17.50
CA ASP A 82 10.24 -21.51 17.14
C ASP A 82 8.81 -22.13 17.18
N MET A 83 7.78 -21.35 16.87
CA MET A 83 6.39 -21.83 16.77
C MET A 83 6.22 -22.71 15.53
N LYS A 84 5.89 -23.99 15.71
CA LYS A 84 5.81 -24.94 14.59
C LYS A 84 4.87 -26.11 14.87
N GLY A 85 4.12 -26.55 13.85
CA GLY A 85 3.35 -27.78 13.89
C GLY A 85 1.99 -27.65 13.22
N THR A 86 1.01 -27.09 13.94
CA THR A 86 -0.36 -26.92 13.46
C THR A 86 -0.68 -25.45 13.30
N ALA A 87 -1.21 -25.10 12.13
CA ALA A 87 -1.67 -23.75 11.81
C ALA A 87 -2.52 -23.16 12.96
N PRO A 88 -2.38 -21.86 13.27
CA PRO A 88 -1.65 -20.88 12.48
C PRO A 88 -0.13 -20.80 12.72
N GLN A 89 0.44 -21.43 13.74
CA GLN A 89 1.89 -21.37 14.03
C GLN A 89 2.40 -19.95 14.28
N SER A 90 1.64 -19.17 15.05
CA SER A 90 1.90 -17.75 15.33
C SER A 90 2.56 -17.52 16.68
N GLY A 91 3.29 -16.40 16.84
CA GLY A 91 3.69 -15.92 18.16
C GLY A 91 2.46 -15.50 18.97
N ILE A 92 1.70 -14.53 18.45
CA ILE A 92 0.45 -14.02 19.04
C ILE A 92 -0.68 -14.09 18.02
N ASP A 93 -1.84 -14.57 18.44
CA ASP A 93 -3.06 -14.61 17.65
C ASP A 93 -4.23 -13.96 18.39
N VAL A 94 -4.71 -12.83 17.87
CA VAL A 94 -5.90 -12.14 18.38
C VAL A 94 -7.10 -12.63 17.57
N GLU A 95 -7.69 -13.73 18.06
CA GLU A 95 -8.80 -14.46 17.44
C GLU A 95 -9.83 -14.81 18.54
N GLY A 96 -10.88 -14.00 18.66
CA GLY A 96 -12.03 -14.25 19.53
C GLY A 96 -13.06 -15.12 18.86
N GLY A 97 -13.23 -15.00 17.54
CA GLY A 97 -14.33 -15.59 16.80
C GLY A 97 -15.62 -14.80 17.00
N PHE A 98 -15.56 -13.46 17.09
CA PHE A 98 -16.71 -12.61 17.45
C PHE A 98 -17.95 -12.90 16.58
N GLU A 99 -17.76 -13.07 15.28
CA GLU A 99 -18.84 -13.38 14.33
C GLU A 99 -19.33 -14.83 14.36
N VAL A 100 -18.63 -15.70 15.10
CA VAL A 100 -18.85 -17.16 15.15
C VAL A 100 -19.32 -17.63 16.53
N ASN A 101 -18.75 -17.13 17.61
CA ASN A 101 -18.95 -17.60 18.98
C ASN A 101 -19.23 -16.47 20.01
N GLY A 102 -19.18 -15.21 19.56
CA GLY A 102 -19.51 -14.01 20.35
C GLY A 102 -18.40 -13.48 21.27
N TYR A 103 -17.17 -14.01 21.21
CA TYR A 103 -16.05 -13.44 21.97
C TYR A 103 -15.40 -12.30 21.21
N PHE A 104 -15.44 -11.11 21.81
CA PHE A 104 -14.90 -9.90 21.21
C PHE A 104 -13.55 -9.54 21.83
N ASN A 105 -12.58 -9.22 20.98
CA ASN A 105 -11.30 -8.68 21.39
C ASN A 105 -11.29 -7.15 21.26
N SER A 106 -10.90 -6.44 22.32
CA SER A 106 -10.72 -5.00 22.29
C SER A 106 -9.51 -4.54 23.09
N ASN A 107 -8.89 -3.44 22.63
CA ASN A 107 -7.85 -2.74 23.39
C ASN A 107 -6.67 -3.67 23.75
N ILE A 108 -6.14 -4.36 22.73
CA ILE A 108 -5.00 -5.26 22.89
C ILE A 108 -3.72 -4.50 22.57
N THR A 109 -2.80 -4.38 23.52
CA THR A 109 -1.49 -3.76 23.34
C THR A 109 -0.42 -4.83 23.29
N ILE A 110 0.30 -4.90 22.16
CA ILE A 110 1.43 -5.80 21.91
C ILE A 110 2.65 -4.90 21.71
N GLN A 111 3.54 -4.81 22.70
CA GLN A 111 4.63 -3.83 22.64
C GLN A 111 6.00 -4.34 23.07
N ASN A 112 7.05 -3.88 22.40
CA ASN A 112 8.45 -4.17 22.75
C ASN A 112 8.76 -5.67 22.88
N ASN A 113 8.14 -6.50 22.03
CA ASN A 113 8.41 -7.93 21.98
C ASN A 113 9.38 -8.27 20.85
N ASP A 114 10.07 -9.39 20.99
CA ASP A 114 10.98 -9.94 19.98
C ASP A 114 10.42 -11.24 19.42
N PHE A 115 10.34 -11.33 18.09
CA PHE A 115 9.83 -12.49 17.39
C PHE A 115 10.84 -13.01 16.38
N TYR A 116 11.13 -14.31 16.41
CA TYR A 116 12.02 -14.95 15.44
C TYR A 116 11.70 -16.44 15.27
N ASN A 117 12.07 -17.00 14.10
CA ASN A 117 11.91 -18.42 13.78
C ASN A 117 10.48 -19.00 13.91
N ASN A 118 9.44 -18.17 13.92
CA ASN A 118 8.06 -18.64 13.86
C ASN A 118 7.74 -19.12 12.44
N ALA A 119 7.05 -20.25 12.33
CA ALA A 119 6.93 -20.94 11.05
C ALA A 119 5.93 -20.31 10.06
N ALA A 120 5.06 -19.40 10.50
CA ALA A 120 4.07 -18.78 9.62
C ALA A 120 3.72 -17.33 9.97
N TYR A 121 3.55 -17.01 11.26
CA TYR A 121 3.22 -15.65 11.68
C TYR A 121 3.99 -15.24 12.93
N ASP A 122 4.31 -13.95 13.07
CA ASP A 122 4.68 -13.38 14.37
C ASP A 122 3.42 -12.91 15.10
N VAL A 123 2.64 -12.03 14.47
CA VAL A 123 1.38 -11.50 15.02
C VAL A 123 0.24 -11.61 14.02
N ILE A 124 -0.93 -12.06 14.49
CA ILE A 124 -2.19 -12.05 13.75
C ILE A 124 -3.20 -11.20 14.52
N LEU A 125 -3.76 -10.21 13.85
CA LEU A 125 -4.98 -9.52 14.24
C LEU A 125 -6.11 -10.05 13.36
N PHE A 126 -6.82 -11.08 13.84
CA PHE A 126 -7.83 -11.79 13.05
C PHE A 126 -9.21 -11.15 13.18
N ASP A 127 -9.69 -10.97 14.41
CA ASP A 127 -10.91 -10.21 14.69
C ASP A 127 -10.84 -9.43 16.01
N GLY A 128 -11.56 -8.31 16.05
CA GLY A 128 -11.54 -7.39 17.18
C GLY A 128 -11.39 -5.93 16.77
N LYS A 129 -11.10 -5.07 17.75
CA LYS A 129 -10.84 -3.65 17.49
C LYS A 129 -9.78 -3.02 18.38
N GLY A 130 -9.18 -1.94 17.90
CA GLY A 130 -8.39 -1.04 18.74
C GLY A 130 -7.09 -1.67 19.26
N ALA A 131 -6.47 -2.55 18.48
CA ALA A 131 -5.18 -3.11 18.84
C ALA A 131 -4.06 -2.10 18.59
N LYS A 132 -3.06 -2.10 19.47
CA LYS A 132 -1.81 -1.36 19.35
C LYS A 132 -0.66 -2.36 19.24
N VAL A 133 0.09 -2.30 18.15
CA VAL A 133 1.30 -3.10 17.93
C VAL A 133 2.46 -2.11 17.86
N GLU A 134 3.26 -2.02 18.92
CA GLU A 134 4.19 -0.89 19.12
C GLU A 134 5.63 -1.33 19.46
N GLY A 135 6.63 -0.83 18.74
CA GLY A 135 8.04 -1.06 19.13
C GLY A 135 8.52 -2.52 19.08
N ASN A 136 7.82 -3.41 18.38
CA ASN A 136 8.20 -4.83 18.30
C ASN A 136 9.24 -5.07 17.20
N HIS A 137 10.06 -6.09 17.39
CA HIS A 137 10.92 -6.65 16.35
C HIS A 137 10.28 -7.92 15.78
N LEU A 138 9.85 -7.85 14.52
CA LEU A 138 9.18 -8.92 13.78
C LEU A 138 10.17 -9.54 12.80
N GLY A 139 10.93 -10.53 13.29
CA GLY A 139 12.13 -11.07 12.67
C GLY A 139 12.03 -12.53 12.19
N SER A 140 10.84 -13.13 12.10
CA SER A 140 10.68 -14.48 11.54
C SER A 140 10.81 -14.49 10.01
N LYS A 141 12.05 -14.50 9.54
CA LYS A 141 12.39 -14.30 8.12
C LYS A 141 11.63 -15.21 7.17
N GLY A 142 11.08 -14.62 6.10
CA GLY A 142 10.35 -15.31 5.05
C GLY A 142 8.86 -15.56 5.35
N VAL A 143 8.37 -15.24 6.55
CA VAL A 143 6.96 -15.43 6.94
C VAL A 143 6.24 -14.09 7.16
N ILE A 144 5.00 -14.12 7.65
CA ILE A 144 4.20 -12.91 7.89
C ILE A 144 4.50 -12.37 9.30
N GLY A 145 5.16 -11.23 9.41
CA GLY A 145 5.42 -10.59 10.69
C GLY A 145 4.13 -10.04 11.31
N LEU A 146 3.26 -9.45 10.48
CA LEU A 146 1.97 -8.97 10.95
C LEU A 146 0.89 -9.14 9.88
N ALA A 147 -0.24 -9.72 10.29
CA ALA A 147 -1.47 -9.76 9.51
C ALA A 147 -2.57 -8.95 10.21
N VAL A 148 -3.23 -8.06 9.48
CA VAL A 148 -4.48 -7.39 9.88
C VAL A 148 -5.60 -7.85 8.95
N SER A 149 -6.46 -8.73 9.45
CA SER A 149 -7.54 -9.32 8.68
C SER A 149 -8.74 -8.37 8.57
N ASN A 150 -9.57 -8.58 7.54
CA ASN A 150 -10.76 -7.77 7.25
C ASN A 150 -11.70 -7.50 8.46
N PRO A 151 -11.97 -8.49 9.34
CA PRO A 151 -12.85 -8.28 10.49
C PRO A 151 -12.22 -7.44 11.60
N PHE A 152 -10.92 -7.18 11.55
CA PHE A 152 -10.24 -6.35 12.53
C PHE A 152 -10.37 -4.87 12.15
N SER A 153 -10.59 -4.01 13.14
CA SER A 153 -10.74 -2.56 12.91
C SER A 153 -9.91 -1.73 13.88
N GLU A 154 -9.60 -0.50 13.48
CA GLU A 154 -8.92 0.50 14.33
C GLU A 154 -7.55 0.01 14.84
N ALA A 155 -6.81 -0.77 14.04
CA ALA A 155 -5.47 -1.22 14.41
C ALA A 155 -4.45 -0.08 14.25
N ALA A 156 -3.61 0.14 15.25
CA ALA A 156 -2.47 1.06 15.22
C ALA A 156 -1.16 0.28 15.28
N ILE A 157 -0.33 0.41 14.25
CA ILE A 157 0.94 -0.29 14.10
C ILE A 157 2.04 0.77 14.06
N THR A 158 2.78 0.92 15.16
CA THR A 158 3.67 2.07 15.38
C THR A 158 5.10 1.64 15.71
N ASP A 159 6.09 2.23 15.05
CA ASP A 159 7.52 2.09 15.38
C ASP A 159 8.03 0.63 15.49
N ASN A 160 7.43 -0.31 14.74
CA ASN A 160 7.89 -1.69 14.69
C ASN A 160 9.00 -1.85 13.64
N HIS A 161 9.87 -2.83 13.87
CA HIS A 161 10.91 -3.23 12.94
C HIS A 161 10.61 -4.60 12.35
N PHE A 162 10.34 -4.65 11.05
CA PHE A 162 10.17 -5.87 10.29
C PHE A 162 11.51 -6.23 9.63
N ASP A 163 12.12 -7.35 10.02
CA ASP A 163 13.38 -7.84 9.45
C ASP A 163 13.16 -9.14 8.66
N GLY A 164 13.03 -9.01 7.35
CA GLY A 164 12.81 -10.14 6.44
C GLY A 164 11.41 -10.74 6.51
N THR A 165 10.48 -10.11 7.23
CA THR A 165 9.09 -10.52 7.38
C THR A 165 8.15 -9.77 6.44
N ARG A 166 6.92 -10.26 6.27
CA ARG A 166 5.87 -9.59 5.50
C ARG A 166 4.92 -8.82 6.42
N LEU A 167 4.37 -7.73 5.90
CA LEU A 167 3.23 -7.02 6.49
C LEU A 167 2.02 -7.18 5.55
N VAL A 168 0.88 -7.64 6.06
CA VAL A 168 -0.35 -7.80 5.28
C VAL A 168 -1.51 -7.13 6.01
N ALA A 169 -2.22 -6.22 5.37
CA ALA A 169 -3.38 -5.55 5.95
C ALA A 169 -4.51 -5.35 4.95
N GLU A 170 -5.76 -5.52 5.40
CA GLU A 170 -6.94 -5.54 4.53
C GLU A 170 -7.92 -4.37 4.65
N ASN A 171 -7.84 -3.60 5.72
CA ASN A 171 -8.61 -2.38 5.98
C ASN A 171 -8.25 -1.77 7.34
N ASP A 172 -8.79 -0.57 7.60
CA ASP A 172 -9.04 0.01 8.93
C ASP A 172 -7.82 -0.03 9.88
N ALA A 173 -6.65 0.33 9.35
CA ALA A 173 -5.37 0.31 10.06
C ALA A 173 -4.54 1.57 9.80
N THR A 174 -3.80 2.00 10.83
CA THR A 174 -2.81 3.08 10.74
C THR A 174 -1.41 2.53 10.98
N PHE A 175 -0.49 2.85 10.08
CA PHE A 175 0.92 2.49 10.15
C PHE A 175 1.75 3.75 10.32
N LEU A 176 2.49 3.85 11.43
CA LEU A 176 3.30 5.03 11.76
C LEU A 176 4.74 4.63 12.07
N GLY A 177 5.74 5.23 11.41
CA GLY A 177 7.14 5.13 11.81
C GLY A 177 7.81 3.75 11.70
N ASN A 178 7.11 2.75 11.15
CA ASN A 178 7.64 1.39 11.04
C ASN A 178 8.80 1.31 10.04
N THR A 179 9.77 0.45 10.34
CA THR A 179 10.93 0.15 9.47
C THR A 179 10.80 -1.25 8.88
N MET A 180 10.98 -1.36 7.57
CA MET A 180 10.86 -2.59 6.79
C MET A 180 12.21 -2.91 6.14
N ASN A 181 12.87 -4.01 6.53
CA ASN A 181 14.15 -4.45 5.96
C ASN A 181 13.98 -5.76 5.20
N ASN A 182 14.32 -5.77 3.90
CA ASN A 182 14.19 -6.96 3.04
C ASN A 182 12.77 -7.59 3.14
N SER A 183 11.76 -6.73 3.23
CA SER A 183 10.39 -7.06 3.59
C SER A 183 9.43 -6.80 2.43
N TYR A 184 8.26 -7.44 2.52
CA TYR A 184 7.19 -7.24 1.54
C TYR A 184 5.91 -6.80 2.26
N THR A 185 5.42 -5.62 1.91
CA THR A 185 4.20 -5.04 2.47
C THR A 185 3.06 -5.12 1.47
N THR A 186 1.92 -5.69 1.87
CA THR A 186 0.69 -5.78 1.07
C THR A 186 -0.45 -5.10 1.79
N ILE A 187 -1.02 -4.09 1.15
CA ILE A 187 -2.09 -3.28 1.69
C ILE A 187 -3.28 -3.37 0.74
N SER A 188 -4.36 -3.96 1.19
CA SER A 188 -5.67 -3.90 0.55
C SER A 188 -6.46 -2.85 1.33
N GLY A 189 -6.84 -1.70 0.77
CA GLY A 189 -7.70 -0.74 1.48
C GLY A 189 -9.13 -1.30 1.72
N PRO A 190 -10.07 -0.56 2.31
CA PRO A 190 -10.07 0.89 2.54
C PRO A 190 -9.61 1.31 3.95
N ASN A 191 -9.64 2.62 4.22
CA ASN A 191 -9.36 3.26 5.51
C ASN A 191 -7.97 2.95 6.08
N ILE A 192 -6.96 2.92 5.22
CA ILE A 192 -5.57 2.72 5.64
C ILE A 192 -4.79 4.01 5.54
N LYS A 193 -4.04 4.32 6.60
CA LYS A 193 -3.10 5.45 6.66
C LYS A 193 -1.70 4.92 6.88
N ILE A 194 -0.76 5.37 6.05
CA ILE A 194 0.66 5.05 6.16
C ILE A 194 1.41 6.35 6.30
N ASP A 195 2.16 6.52 7.39
CA ASP A 195 2.93 7.73 7.65
C ASP A 195 4.31 7.41 8.22
N GLY A 196 5.34 8.10 7.73
CA GLY A 196 6.69 8.04 8.31
C GLY A 196 7.40 6.68 8.18
N MET A 197 6.91 5.76 7.33
CA MET A 197 7.53 4.44 7.18
C MET A 197 8.83 4.50 6.36
N ALA A 198 9.80 3.66 6.76
CA ALA A 198 11.06 3.45 6.05
C ALA A 198 11.11 2.03 5.47
N PHE A 199 11.47 1.91 4.20
CA PHE A 199 11.60 0.64 3.48
C PHE A 199 13.02 0.54 2.94
N ILE A 200 13.78 -0.47 3.39
CA ILE A 200 15.15 -0.74 2.95
C ILE A 200 15.14 -2.07 2.21
N ASP A 201 15.53 -2.03 0.92
CA ASP A 201 15.51 -3.19 0.02
C ASP A 201 14.15 -3.93 0.05
N SER A 202 13.06 -3.18 0.12
CA SER A 202 11.72 -3.68 0.42
C SER A 202 10.68 -3.18 -0.58
N THR A 203 9.55 -3.89 -0.64
CA THR A 203 8.42 -3.54 -1.51
C THR A 203 7.22 -3.07 -0.71
N LEU A 204 6.64 -1.95 -1.14
CA LEU A 204 5.32 -1.49 -0.72
C LEU A 204 4.31 -1.74 -1.86
N SER A 205 3.38 -2.66 -1.65
CA SER A 205 2.33 -2.99 -2.62
C SER A 205 0.95 -2.60 -2.07
N VAL A 206 0.26 -1.72 -2.79
CA VAL A 206 -1.01 -1.13 -2.37
C VAL A 206 -2.08 -1.39 -3.42
N SER A 207 -3.24 -1.85 -2.98
CA SER A 207 -4.44 -2.00 -3.79
C SER A 207 -5.64 -1.41 -3.05
N SER A 208 -6.13 -0.25 -3.49
CA SER A 208 -7.28 0.37 -2.80
C SER A 208 -8.60 -0.21 -3.30
N LYS A 209 -9.49 -0.61 -2.40
CA LYS A 209 -10.85 -1.08 -2.75
C LYS A 209 -11.81 0.08 -3.07
N VAL A 210 -11.55 1.29 -2.55
CA VAL A 210 -12.35 2.51 -2.76
C VAL A 210 -11.45 3.70 -3.06
N ALA A 211 -11.97 4.74 -3.73
CA ALA A 211 -11.19 5.94 -3.98
C ALA A 211 -10.74 6.59 -2.66
N PHE A 212 -9.44 6.86 -2.56
CA PHE A 212 -8.76 7.39 -1.37
C PHE A 212 -8.92 6.53 -0.11
N GLY A 213 -9.18 5.23 -0.29
CA GLY A 213 -9.15 4.25 0.79
C GLY A 213 -7.76 3.97 1.35
N VAL A 214 -6.70 4.43 0.67
CA VAL A 214 -5.32 4.39 1.18
C VAL A 214 -4.69 5.76 1.01
N GLU A 215 -4.18 6.31 2.11
CA GLU A 215 -3.41 7.55 2.15
C GLU A 215 -2.00 7.27 2.65
N ILE A 216 -0.99 7.80 1.94
CA ILE A 216 0.43 7.57 2.22
C ILE A 216 1.13 8.91 2.35
N SER A 217 1.89 9.10 3.43
CA SER A 217 2.69 10.30 3.66
C SER A 217 4.08 9.99 4.21
N ASN A 218 5.06 10.83 3.86
CA ASN A 218 6.39 10.85 4.49
C ASN A 218 7.10 9.48 4.45
N VAL A 219 7.05 8.78 3.32
CA VAL A 219 7.61 7.44 3.14
C VAL A 219 8.94 7.51 2.40
N ASN A 220 9.94 6.77 2.90
CA ASN A 220 11.21 6.58 2.20
C ASN A 220 11.38 5.11 1.80
N ILE A 221 11.72 4.86 0.53
CA ILE A 221 12.10 3.55 0.00
C ILE A 221 13.54 3.65 -0.52
N SER A 222 14.47 2.97 0.14
CA SER A 222 15.90 2.94 -0.21
C SER A 222 16.30 1.58 -0.74
N VAL A 223 16.79 1.56 -1.97
CA VAL A 223 17.26 0.36 -2.67
C VAL A 223 18.78 0.40 -2.75
N SER A 224 19.43 -0.41 -1.92
CA SER A 224 20.89 -0.50 -1.82
C SER A 224 21.46 -1.73 -2.53
N LYS A 225 20.59 -2.65 -2.94
CA LYS A 225 20.92 -3.90 -3.63
C LYS A 225 20.09 -4.07 -4.89
N GLN A 226 20.60 -4.86 -5.83
CA GLN A 226 19.87 -5.28 -7.03
C GLN A 226 18.81 -6.35 -6.68
N VAL A 227 17.76 -5.93 -5.98
CA VAL A 227 16.60 -6.75 -5.59
C VAL A 227 15.31 -6.15 -6.14
N ASP A 228 14.23 -6.94 -6.14
CA ASP A 228 12.90 -6.40 -6.43
C ASP A 228 12.40 -5.60 -5.21
N ALA A 229 12.40 -4.28 -5.35
CA ALA A 229 12.04 -3.30 -4.34
C ALA A 229 11.42 -2.08 -5.02
N GLY A 230 10.52 -1.39 -4.32
CA GLY A 230 9.84 -0.22 -4.86
C GLY A 230 8.38 -0.12 -4.44
N PHE A 231 7.62 0.62 -5.23
CA PHE A 231 6.23 0.94 -4.95
C PHE A 231 5.30 0.42 -6.04
N THR A 232 4.31 -0.37 -5.64
CA THR A 232 3.32 -0.97 -6.52
C THR A 232 1.92 -0.49 -6.19
N ILE A 233 1.14 -0.09 -7.22
CA ILE A 233 -0.18 0.54 -7.05
C ILE A 233 -1.25 -0.10 -7.92
N TRP A 234 -2.34 -0.57 -7.32
CA TRP A 234 -3.49 -1.16 -8.00
C TRP A 234 -4.82 -0.66 -7.43
N GLY A 235 -5.93 -1.04 -8.08
CA GLY A 235 -7.26 -0.78 -7.57
C GLY A 235 -7.74 0.65 -7.84
N GLN A 236 -8.42 1.24 -6.86
CA GLN A 236 -8.98 2.59 -6.93
C GLN A 236 -7.94 3.68 -6.63
N PRO A 237 -8.22 4.95 -6.98
CA PRO A 237 -7.29 6.06 -6.74
C PRO A 237 -6.80 6.14 -5.30
N ILE A 238 -5.52 6.47 -5.12
CA ILE A 238 -4.91 6.71 -3.81
C ILE A 238 -4.34 8.12 -3.72
N ARG A 239 -3.88 8.49 -2.53
CA ARG A 239 -3.17 9.73 -2.28
C ARG A 239 -1.81 9.47 -1.66
N VAL A 240 -0.78 10.07 -2.25
CA VAL A 240 0.62 9.94 -1.84
C VAL A 240 1.22 11.33 -1.68
N ARG A 241 1.84 11.58 -0.53
CA ARG A 241 2.53 12.84 -0.21
C ARG A 241 3.94 12.58 0.29
N ASN A 242 4.93 13.35 -0.17
CA ASN A 242 6.30 13.29 0.35
C ASN A 242 6.86 11.86 0.36
N MET A 243 6.77 11.17 -0.77
CA MET A 243 7.37 9.85 -0.93
C MET A 243 8.68 9.98 -1.69
N THR A 244 9.75 9.40 -1.16
CA THR A 244 11.05 9.34 -1.84
C THR A 244 11.45 7.89 -2.06
N ILE A 245 11.76 7.54 -3.31
CA ILE A 245 12.33 6.25 -3.71
C ILE A 245 13.72 6.53 -4.24
N THR A 246 14.75 5.93 -3.66
CA THR A 246 16.16 6.13 -4.03
C THR A 246 16.84 4.81 -4.34
N GLY A 247 17.67 4.81 -5.37
CA GLY A 247 18.46 3.66 -5.77
C GLY A 247 17.77 2.78 -6.79
N GLU A 248 18.57 1.89 -7.37
CA GLU A 248 18.21 1.16 -8.58
C GLU A 248 17.78 -0.28 -8.25
N PRO A 249 16.48 -0.62 -8.38
CA PRO A 249 16.02 -1.99 -8.18
C PRO A 249 16.37 -2.88 -9.37
N ALA A 250 16.28 -4.19 -9.16
CA ALA A 250 16.46 -5.17 -10.22
C ALA A 250 15.45 -5.02 -11.37
N LEU A 251 14.25 -4.49 -11.07
CA LEU A 251 13.16 -4.24 -12.01
C LEU A 251 12.75 -2.76 -11.99
N ARG A 252 11.48 -2.43 -11.71
CA ARG A 252 10.97 -1.05 -11.75
C ARG A 252 10.77 -0.50 -10.35
N SER A 253 11.21 0.73 -10.10
CA SER A 253 10.98 1.43 -8.83
C SER A 253 9.51 1.74 -8.60
N ILE A 254 8.74 1.93 -9.67
CA ILE A 254 7.28 2.10 -9.63
C ILE A 254 6.62 1.26 -10.72
N THR A 255 5.61 0.48 -10.32
CA THR A 255 4.70 -0.22 -11.23
C THR A 255 3.25 -0.05 -10.76
N GLY A 256 2.30 -0.02 -11.67
CA GLY A 256 0.90 -0.02 -11.25
C GLY A 256 -0.10 0.10 -12.38
N GLY A 257 -1.35 -0.20 -12.02
CA GLY A 257 -2.52 -0.20 -12.91
C GLY A 257 -3.76 0.37 -12.24
N ALA A 258 -3.59 1.27 -11.28
CA ALA A 258 -4.71 1.87 -10.58
C ALA A 258 -5.62 2.66 -11.53
N ALA A 259 -6.91 2.69 -11.21
CA ALA A 259 -7.87 3.53 -11.91
C ALA A 259 -7.45 5.01 -11.82
N GLY A 260 -7.81 5.78 -12.84
CA GLY A 260 -7.40 7.18 -12.94
C GLY A 260 -7.96 8.04 -11.81
N GLY A 261 -7.16 9.02 -11.37
CA GLY A 261 -7.55 10.00 -10.35
C GLY A 261 -6.68 10.00 -9.10
N SER A 262 -5.60 9.22 -9.07
CA SER A 262 -4.65 9.24 -7.95
C SER A 262 -3.97 10.61 -7.84
N ILE A 263 -3.56 10.99 -6.63
CA ILE A 263 -2.89 12.25 -6.34
C ILE A 263 -1.50 11.95 -5.77
N PHE A 264 -0.47 12.49 -6.38
CA PHE A 264 0.93 12.38 -6.00
C PHE A 264 1.49 13.79 -5.80
N GLU A 265 1.86 14.11 -4.56
CA GLU A 265 2.42 15.41 -4.19
C GLU A 265 3.83 15.18 -3.64
N ASN A 266 4.84 15.79 -4.27
CA ASN A 266 6.25 15.62 -3.89
C ASN A 266 6.69 14.14 -3.89
N LEU A 267 6.35 13.41 -4.96
CA LEU A 267 6.89 12.08 -5.24
C LEU A 267 8.27 12.22 -5.89
N LYS A 268 9.30 11.65 -5.27
CA LYS A 268 10.66 11.63 -5.80
C LYS A 268 11.07 10.20 -6.12
N VAL A 269 11.56 9.96 -7.33
CA VAL A 269 12.11 8.67 -7.76
C VAL A 269 13.49 8.96 -8.33
N ILE A 270 14.53 8.60 -7.59
CA ILE A 270 15.91 8.98 -7.87
C ILE A 270 16.75 7.73 -8.11
N GLY A 271 17.29 7.59 -9.32
CA GLY A 271 18.06 6.43 -9.74
C GLY A 271 17.18 5.23 -10.11
N TYR A 272 16.04 5.43 -10.79
CA TYR A 272 15.24 4.30 -11.25
C TYR A 272 15.98 3.50 -12.34
N ASN A 273 15.71 2.20 -12.45
CA ASN A 273 16.36 1.34 -13.42
C ASN A 273 16.06 1.77 -14.88
N ALA A 274 17.07 2.29 -15.58
CA ALA A 274 16.93 2.85 -16.93
C ALA A 274 16.82 1.79 -18.04
N LYS A 275 16.92 0.49 -17.70
CA LYS A 275 16.59 -0.61 -18.61
C LYS A 275 15.09 -0.89 -18.62
N TYR A 276 14.43 -0.81 -17.46
CA TYR A 276 13.01 -1.17 -17.32
C TYR A 276 12.07 0.03 -17.21
N GLY A 277 12.61 1.21 -16.88
CA GLY A 277 11.87 2.45 -16.68
C GLY A 277 10.94 2.39 -15.47
N ILE A 278 9.94 3.25 -15.46
CA ILE A 278 8.85 3.24 -14.48
C ILE A 278 7.50 3.28 -15.18
N SER A 279 6.46 2.69 -14.56
CA SER A 279 5.09 2.74 -15.09
C SER A 279 4.19 3.51 -14.14
N LEU A 280 3.75 4.68 -14.57
CA LEU A 280 2.91 5.57 -13.77
C LEU A 280 1.43 5.28 -13.99
N SER A 281 0.62 5.47 -12.94
CA SER A 281 -0.84 5.40 -13.01
C SER A 281 -1.43 6.77 -13.40
N PRO A 282 -2.62 6.84 -14.03
CA PRO A 282 -3.23 8.13 -14.34
C PRO A 282 -3.56 8.89 -13.05
N GLY A 283 -3.12 10.14 -12.97
CA GLY A 283 -3.25 10.96 -11.79
C GLY A 283 -2.65 12.35 -11.94
N LYS A 284 -2.71 13.11 -10.84
CA LYS A 284 -2.06 14.40 -10.71
C LYS A 284 -0.73 14.23 -9.97
N TYR A 285 0.33 14.72 -10.58
CA TYR A 285 1.70 14.74 -10.09
C TYR A 285 2.12 16.19 -9.90
N THR A 286 2.38 16.61 -8.66
CA THR A 286 2.73 18.00 -8.34
C THR A 286 4.01 18.06 -7.53
N GLY A 287 4.98 18.85 -7.99
CA GLY A 287 6.28 18.96 -7.33
C GLY A 287 7.10 17.67 -7.34
N CYS A 288 6.87 16.78 -8.33
CA CYS A 288 7.52 15.47 -8.38
C CYS A 288 8.89 15.55 -9.05
N GLN A 289 9.79 14.61 -8.70
CA GLN A 289 11.12 14.50 -9.28
C GLN A 289 11.36 13.09 -9.79
N PHE A 290 11.85 12.95 -11.02
CA PHE A 290 12.22 11.67 -11.61
C PHE A 290 13.63 11.77 -12.18
N VAL A 291 14.55 10.97 -11.66
CA VAL A 291 15.95 10.90 -12.10
C VAL A 291 16.26 9.47 -12.49
N SER A 292 16.67 9.29 -13.75
CA SER A 292 17.10 8.00 -14.27
C SER A 292 18.37 7.51 -13.58
N GLY A 293 18.47 6.20 -13.37
CA GLY A 293 19.74 5.55 -13.09
C GLY A 293 20.61 5.41 -14.35
N ASP A 294 21.83 4.94 -14.15
CA ASP A 294 22.84 4.84 -15.22
C ASP A 294 22.79 3.52 -15.99
N THR A 295 22.05 2.51 -15.49
CA THR A 295 22.02 1.19 -16.13
C THR A 295 20.88 1.05 -17.14
N GLY A 296 21.24 1.04 -18.43
CA GLY A 296 20.30 0.83 -19.53
C GLY A 296 19.97 2.12 -20.29
N GLN A 297 19.18 1.95 -21.35
CA GLN A 297 18.94 2.99 -22.36
C GLN A 297 17.46 3.15 -22.75
N PHE A 298 16.68 2.06 -22.69
CA PHE A 298 15.34 2.02 -23.30
C PHE A 298 14.19 2.16 -22.29
N GLY A 299 14.48 2.20 -21.00
CA GLY A 299 13.49 2.39 -19.94
C GLY A 299 13.11 3.85 -19.78
N SER A 300 11.84 4.16 -20.07
CA SER A 300 11.26 5.50 -19.93
C SER A 300 10.29 5.58 -18.74
N ILE A 301 9.88 6.81 -18.42
CA ILE A 301 8.70 7.09 -17.62
C ILE A 301 7.47 6.88 -18.51
N SER A 302 6.82 5.74 -18.33
CA SER A 302 5.81 5.23 -19.25
C SER A 302 4.37 5.52 -18.79
N LEU A 303 3.58 6.15 -19.66
CA LEU A 303 2.16 6.47 -19.48
C LEU A 303 1.31 5.60 -20.43
N LYS A 304 0.91 4.42 -19.95
CA LYS A 304 0.28 3.36 -20.78
C LYS A 304 -1.20 3.14 -20.54
N LEU A 305 -1.76 3.75 -19.50
CA LEU A 305 -3.15 3.53 -19.09
C LEU A 305 -4.02 4.70 -19.55
N LYS A 306 -5.28 4.42 -19.86
CA LYS A 306 -6.29 5.45 -20.15
C LYS A 306 -6.52 6.34 -18.93
N GLY A 307 -6.77 7.62 -19.16
CA GLY A 307 -7.06 8.59 -18.10
C GLY A 307 -6.21 9.86 -18.20
N SER A 308 -6.32 10.71 -17.18
CA SER A 308 -5.60 11.98 -17.14
C SER A 308 -4.25 11.82 -16.44
N TYR A 309 -3.20 12.35 -17.04
CA TYR A 309 -1.89 12.53 -16.43
C TYR A 309 -1.59 14.02 -16.41
N VAL A 310 -1.44 14.59 -15.21
CA VAL A 310 -1.13 16.01 -15.03
C VAL A 310 0.18 16.11 -14.27
N PHE A 311 1.21 16.65 -14.90
CA PHE A 311 2.48 16.99 -14.27
C PHE A 311 2.56 18.50 -14.13
N ASP A 312 2.71 18.98 -12.89
CA ASP A 312 2.71 20.41 -12.56
C ASP A 312 3.86 20.73 -11.60
N GLY A 313 4.85 21.50 -12.06
CA GLY A 313 6.02 21.78 -11.25
C GLY A 313 6.93 20.55 -11.04
N CYS A 314 6.98 19.62 -12.00
CA CYS A 314 7.80 18.42 -11.89
C CYS A 314 9.16 18.60 -12.55
N SER A 315 10.17 17.83 -12.12
CA SER A 315 11.50 17.78 -12.74
C SER A 315 11.84 16.38 -13.24
N PHE A 316 12.41 16.31 -14.43
CA PHE A 316 12.77 15.07 -15.11
C PHE A 316 14.24 15.14 -15.54
N GLU A 317 15.05 14.19 -15.11
CA GLU A 317 16.48 14.11 -15.43
C GLU A 317 16.78 12.74 -16.04
N SER A 318 17.34 12.74 -17.25
CA SER A 318 17.71 11.51 -17.95
C SER A 318 19.19 11.20 -17.80
N SER A 319 19.57 9.92 -17.85
CA SER A 319 20.99 9.54 -17.97
C SER A 319 21.51 9.81 -19.39
N GLU A 320 22.83 9.83 -19.58
CA GLU A 320 23.46 10.03 -20.90
C GLU A 320 23.00 8.99 -21.93
N ALA A 321 22.73 7.76 -21.47
CA ALA A 321 22.34 6.64 -22.32
C ALA A 321 20.83 6.61 -22.65
N SER A 322 20.00 7.35 -21.92
CA SER A 322 18.53 7.31 -22.04
C SER A 322 18.06 7.73 -23.44
N ALA A 323 17.16 6.94 -24.05
CA ALA A 323 16.57 7.29 -25.35
C ALA A 323 15.36 8.23 -25.23
N THR A 324 14.55 8.05 -24.18
CA THR A 324 13.32 8.83 -23.95
C THR A 324 13.08 8.97 -22.47
N ASN A 325 12.82 10.19 -22.01
CA ASN A 325 12.50 10.46 -20.61
C ASN A 325 11.03 10.13 -20.33
N LEU A 326 10.08 10.90 -20.86
CA LEU A 326 8.64 10.64 -20.72
C LEU A 326 8.02 10.09 -22.01
N LEU A 327 7.27 8.99 -21.90
CA LEU A 327 6.67 8.28 -23.03
C LEU A 327 5.16 8.06 -22.82
N ALA A 328 4.35 8.59 -23.74
CA ALA A 328 2.89 8.48 -23.74
C ALA A 328 2.40 7.66 -24.94
N GLU A 329 1.73 6.53 -24.67
CA GLU A 329 1.44 5.49 -25.68
C GLU A 329 -0.02 5.02 -25.71
N GLN A 330 -0.97 5.74 -25.08
CA GLN A 330 -2.37 5.32 -24.97
C GLN A 330 -3.34 6.31 -25.64
N PRO A 331 -4.11 5.91 -26.68
CA PRO A 331 -4.95 6.82 -27.49
C PRO A 331 -6.09 7.58 -26.78
N ASP A 332 -6.42 7.20 -25.55
CA ASP A 332 -7.47 7.77 -24.70
C ASP A 332 -6.91 8.43 -23.43
N LEU A 333 -5.58 8.66 -23.38
CA LEU A 333 -4.95 9.44 -22.32
C LEU A 333 -5.05 10.94 -22.61
N ASP A 334 -5.26 11.72 -21.56
CA ASP A 334 -5.20 13.18 -21.58
C ASP A 334 -3.93 13.61 -20.82
N LEU A 335 -2.92 14.10 -21.54
CA LEU A 335 -1.62 14.51 -20.97
C LEU A 335 -1.56 16.02 -20.81
N THR A 336 -1.17 16.48 -19.63
CA THR A 336 -0.81 17.87 -19.36
C THR A 336 0.51 17.90 -18.63
N ILE A 337 1.48 18.63 -19.17
CA ILE A 337 2.77 18.90 -18.54
C ILE A 337 2.93 20.41 -18.49
N ARG A 338 3.04 20.96 -17.29
CA ARG A 338 3.23 22.40 -17.13
C ARG A 338 4.18 22.77 -16.02
N ASN A 339 4.77 23.96 -16.14
CA ASN A 339 5.69 24.52 -15.16
C ASN A 339 6.83 23.55 -14.78
N SER A 340 7.18 22.63 -15.68
CA SER A 340 8.07 21.49 -15.39
C SER A 340 9.42 21.67 -16.09
N THR A 341 10.44 20.99 -15.58
CA THR A 341 11.81 21.04 -16.12
C THR A 341 12.26 19.68 -16.62
N PHE A 342 13.00 19.67 -17.73
CA PHE A 342 13.66 18.50 -18.28
C PHE A 342 15.15 18.79 -18.42
N GLU A 343 15.98 17.96 -17.81
CA GLU A 343 17.43 17.97 -17.95
C GLU A 343 17.87 16.72 -18.71
N LEU A 344 18.44 16.92 -19.89
CA LEU A 344 18.81 15.86 -20.81
C LEU A 344 20.33 15.72 -20.86
N LEU A 345 20.85 14.67 -20.22
CA LEU A 345 22.29 14.42 -20.16
C LEU A 345 22.84 13.70 -21.40
N GLY A 346 22.02 13.45 -22.42
CA GLY A 346 22.45 12.81 -23.66
C GLY A 346 21.47 12.98 -24.81
N ASN A 347 21.55 12.06 -25.78
CA ASN A 347 20.69 12.02 -26.97
C ASN A 347 19.27 11.50 -26.63
N THR A 348 18.57 12.21 -25.75
CA THR A 348 17.29 11.80 -25.16
C THR A 348 16.14 12.67 -25.67
N GLN A 349 14.99 12.06 -25.94
CA GLN A 349 13.74 12.81 -26.13
C GLN A 349 13.17 13.21 -24.76
N ALA A 350 12.91 14.50 -24.52
CA ALA A 350 12.28 14.94 -23.28
C ALA A 350 10.88 14.35 -23.14
N VAL A 351 10.07 14.47 -24.20
CA VAL A 351 8.71 13.96 -24.25
C VAL A 351 8.46 13.28 -25.60
N SER A 352 7.99 12.04 -25.56
CA SER A 352 7.58 11.28 -26.74
C SER A 352 6.12 10.88 -26.59
N VAL A 353 5.25 11.48 -27.40
CA VAL A 353 3.81 11.16 -27.45
C VAL A 353 3.55 10.34 -28.71
N GLN A 354 3.51 9.02 -28.55
CA GLN A 354 3.18 8.09 -29.63
C GLN A 354 1.68 7.95 -29.81
N ALA A 355 0.88 8.05 -28.74
CA ALA A 355 -0.57 8.11 -28.84
C ALA A 355 -1.20 8.85 -27.65
N ALA A 356 -2.18 9.72 -27.92
CA ALA A 356 -2.94 10.43 -26.89
C ALA A 356 -4.27 10.99 -27.42
N LYS A 357 -5.25 11.16 -26.53
CA LYS A 357 -6.47 11.90 -26.83
C LYS A 357 -6.22 13.41 -26.82
N SER A 358 -5.47 13.90 -25.85
CA SER A 358 -5.04 15.29 -25.82
C SER A 358 -3.66 15.46 -25.19
N VAL A 359 -2.95 16.49 -25.62
CA VAL A 359 -1.66 16.89 -25.06
C VAL A 359 -1.64 18.40 -24.85
N VAL A 360 -1.19 18.83 -23.68
CA VAL A 360 -0.89 20.22 -23.33
C VAL A 360 0.53 20.28 -22.76
N LEU A 361 1.40 21.09 -23.37
CA LEU A 361 2.76 21.35 -22.89
C LEU A 361 2.91 22.87 -22.68
N GLU A 362 2.82 23.34 -21.44
CA GLU A 362 2.74 24.78 -21.13
C GLU A 362 3.84 25.22 -20.15
N ASN A 363 4.57 26.29 -20.44
CA ASN A 363 5.58 26.87 -19.53
C ASN A 363 6.62 25.87 -19.00
N ASN A 364 7.11 24.97 -19.86
CA ASN A 364 8.15 24.00 -19.50
C ASN A 364 9.53 24.48 -19.94
N THR A 365 10.57 24.09 -19.21
CA THR A 365 11.97 24.34 -19.58
C THR A 365 12.65 23.02 -19.95
N ILE A 366 13.36 22.99 -21.08
CA ILE A 366 14.15 21.84 -21.52
C ILE A 366 15.60 22.29 -21.66
N THR A 367 16.49 21.74 -20.84
CA THR A 367 17.94 21.93 -20.91
C THR A 367 18.54 20.71 -21.60
N ALA A 368 19.11 20.92 -22.78
CA ALA A 368 19.59 19.86 -23.67
C ALA A 368 21.01 20.12 -24.19
N GLU A 369 21.88 20.59 -23.30
CA GLU A 369 23.26 20.99 -23.62
C GLU A 369 24.15 19.81 -24.03
N HIS A 370 23.75 18.59 -23.70
CA HIS A 370 24.47 17.34 -24.00
C HIS A 370 24.00 16.63 -25.28
N LEU A 371 23.08 17.24 -26.05
CA LEU A 371 22.69 16.72 -27.36
C LEU A 371 23.85 16.79 -28.35
N SER A 372 24.25 15.64 -28.87
CA SER A 372 25.29 15.53 -29.91
C SER A 372 24.72 15.16 -31.28
N SER A 373 23.44 14.77 -31.34
CA SER A 373 22.77 14.33 -32.58
C SER A 373 21.65 15.28 -32.99
N MET A 374 21.75 15.80 -34.21
CA MET A 374 20.68 16.58 -34.86
C MET A 374 19.45 15.74 -35.24
N LYS A 375 19.46 14.42 -35.01
CA LYS A 375 18.37 13.52 -35.33
C LYS A 375 17.41 13.27 -34.16
N VAL A 376 17.72 13.79 -32.97
CA VAL A 376 16.90 13.60 -31.78
C VAL A 376 15.87 14.71 -31.70
N GLU A 377 14.60 14.35 -31.72
CA GLU A 377 13.50 15.28 -31.48
C GLU A 377 13.32 15.47 -29.96
N LEU A 378 13.50 16.70 -29.47
CA LEU A 378 13.29 17.01 -28.05
C LEU A 378 11.85 16.70 -27.61
N ILE A 379 10.89 17.05 -28.46
CA ILE A 379 9.48 16.70 -28.32
C ILE A 379 9.08 15.95 -29.58
N LYS A 380 8.72 14.68 -29.42
CA LYS A 380 8.19 13.86 -30.51
C LYS A 380 6.69 13.70 -30.33
N ILE A 381 5.95 14.02 -31.37
CA ILE A 381 4.52 13.75 -31.48
C ILE A 381 4.34 12.80 -32.65
N ASN A 382 3.55 11.74 -32.47
CA ASN A 382 3.31 10.63 -33.41
C ASN A 382 4.35 9.50 -33.33
N ASP A 383 3.93 8.28 -33.65
CA ASP A 383 4.82 7.13 -33.85
C ASP A 383 5.31 7.10 -35.31
N TYR A 384 6.63 6.95 -35.50
CA TYR A 384 7.21 6.86 -36.84
C TYR A 384 6.64 5.69 -37.64
N TRP A 385 6.34 4.58 -36.97
CA TRP A 385 5.78 3.38 -37.60
C TRP A 385 4.31 3.52 -37.98
N LYS A 386 3.60 4.48 -37.36
CA LYS A 386 2.18 4.76 -37.59
C LYS A 386 1.92 6.11 -38.25
N ARG A 387 2.97 6.73 -38.81
CA ARG A 387 2.90 8.03 -39.51
C ARG A 387 1.85 8.14 -40.62
N ASN A 388 1.31 7.01 -41.11
CA ASN A 388 0.27 6.95 -42.14
C ASN A 388 -1.15 6.70 -41.58
N GLU A 389 -1.31 6.50 -40.27
CA GLU A 389 -2.61 6.29 -39.60
C GLU A 389 -3.33 7.62 -39.35
N LYS A 390 -4.67 7.57 -39.29
CA LYS A 390 -5.54 8.76 -39.22
C LYS A 390 -5.61 9.27 -37.78
N HIS A 391 -4.56 9.97 -37.35
CA HIS A 391 -4.40 10.72 -36.10
C HIS A 391 -4.10 9.88 -34.84
N ASP A 392 -2.80 9.74 -34.54
CA ASP A 392 -2.33 9.14 -33.29
C ASP A 392 -2.47 10.07 -32.07
N VAL A 393 -2.54 11.39 -32.32
CA VAL A 393 -2.85 12.42 -31.32
C VAL A 393 -4.04 13.25 -31.80
N LYS A 394 -5.14 13.23 -31.03
CA LYS A 394 -6.43 13.79 -31.48
C LYS A 394 -6.54 15.32 -31.29
N LYS A 395 -5.87 15.90 -30.29
CA LYS A 395 -5.84 17.35 -29.99
C LYS A 395 -4.52 17.75 -29.34
N GLY A 396 -3.95 18.90 -29.72
CA GLY A 396 -2.74 19.46 -29.12
C GLY A 396 -2.85 20.97 -28.93
N CYS A 397 -2.29 21.47 -27.82
CA CYS A 397 -2.08 22.90 -27.56
C CYS A 397 -0.66 23.07 -27.00
N HIS A 398 0.06 24.05 -27.53
CA HIS A 398 1.41 24.42 -27.12
C HIS A 398 1.40 25.83 -26.53
#